data_AF-A0A9P9DTL0-F1
#
_entry.id   AF-A0A9P9DTL0-F1
#
_cell.length_a   1.000
_cell.length_b   1.000
_cell.length_c   1.000
_cell.angle_alpha   90.00
_cell.angle_beta   90.00
_cell.angle_gamma   90.00
#
_symmetry.space_group_name_H-M   'P 1'
#
loop_
_entity.id
_entity.type
_entity.pdbx_description
1 polymer ?
#
loop_
_entity_poly.entity_id
_entity_poly.type
_entity_poly.pdbx_seq_one_letter_code
_entity_poly.pdbx_strand_id
1 'polypeptide(L)'
;MSTLGSILKASTQYTLLVFSAGFLCGMIRVPFIQPMLGDRQAQLLEMPIMFLAMWRSARFIVDSLHNGEQEQETVKPSMLNFVAVGLLGLIQMVTTEMGLYLWMHWHEGKTFADWVRDRDAVAGSVFFAMLGIYAALPALVAQEQI
;
A
#
# COMPACT_ATOMS: atom_id res chain seq x y z
N MET A 1 2.98 -24.41 -7.41
CA MET A 1 3.83 -23.19 -7.39
C MET A 1 4.55 -23.15 -6.05
N SER A 2 5.84 -22.78 -5.98
CA SER A 2 6.53 -22.67 -4.67
C SER A 2 5.88 -21.60 -3.79
N THR A 3 5.93 -21.75 -2.45
CA THR A 3 5.38 -20.79 -1.47
C THR A 3 5.76 -19.34 -1.77
N LEU A 4 6.99 -19.14 -2.29
CA LEU A 4 7.50 -17.84 -2.72
C LEU A 4 6.69 -17.22 -3.86
N GLY A 5 6.25 -18.02 -4.83
CA GLY A 5 5.43 -17.55 -5.96
C GLY A 5 4.05 -17.05 -5.52
N SER A 6 3.43 -17.74 -4.56
CA SER A 6 2.14 -17.32 -4.00
C SER A 6 2.28 -16.01 -3.19
N ILE A 7 3.35 -15.88 -2.41
CA ILE A 7 3.66 -14.65 -1.66
C ILE A 7 3.87 -13.47 -2.61
N LEU A 8 4.67 -13.64 -3.66
CA LEU A 8 4.94 -12.59 -4.65
C LEU A 8 3.66 -12.17 -5.40
N LYS A 9 2.82 -13.13 -5.76
CA LYS A 9 1.52 -12.85 -6.40
C LYS A 9 0.61 -12.06 -5.46
N ALA A 10 0.48 -12.51 -4.21
CA ALA A 10 -0.34 -11.87 -3.20
C ALA A 10 0.15 -10.45 -2.86
N SER A 11 1.47 -10.25 -2.71
CA SER A 11 2.05 -8.92 -2.45
C SER A 11 1.83 -7.97 -3.62
N THR A 12 1.95 -8.46 -4.85
CA THR A 12 1.70 -7.69 -6.07
C THR A 12 0.23 -7.30 -6.18
N GLN A 13 -0.70 -8.23 -5.94
CA GLN A 13 -2.14 -7.93 -5.94
C GLN A 13 -2.51 -6.94 -4.84
N TYR A 14 -1.99 -7.12 -3.63
CA TYR A 14 -2.20 -6.20 -2.51
C TYR A 14 -1.73 -4.79 -2.86
N THR A 15 -0.50 -4.68 -3.40
CA THR A 15 0.07 -3.40 -3.83
C THR A 15 -0.75 -2.75 -4.93
N LEU A 16 -1.15 -3.50 -5.96
CA LEU A 16 -1.93 -2.97 -7.08
C LEU A 16 -3.29 -2.43 -6.63
N LEU A 17 -4.00 -3.14 -5.74
CA LEU A 17 -5.29 -2.69 -5.23
C LEU A 17 -5.17 -1.39 -4.45
N VAL A 18 -4.23 -1.33 -3.50
CA VAL A 18 -4.04 -0.14 -2.66
C VAL A 18 -3.48 1.03 -3.46
N PHE A 19 -2.51 0.78 -4.35
CA PHE A 19 -1.91 1.81 -5.19
C PHE A 19 -2.95 2.40 -6.14
N SER A 20 -3.79 1.56 -6.76
CA SER A 20 -4.83 2.02 -7.67
C SER A 20 -5.88 2.86 -6.94
N ALA A 21 -6.28 2.46 -5.72
CA ALA A 21 -7.17 3.26 -4.88
C ALA A 21 -6.58 4.63 -4.54
N GLY A 22 -5.32 4.67 -4.12
CA GLY A 22 -4.62 5.93 -3.82
C GLY A 22 -4.37 6.80 -5.04
N PHE A 23 -4.04 6.19 -6.17
CA PHE A 23 -3.86 6.92 -7.42
C PHE A 23 -5.15 7.58 -7.90
N LEU A 24 -6.29 6.87 -7.84
CA LEU A 24 -7.60 7.44 -8.14
C LEU A 24 -7.98 8.55 -7.16
N CYS A 25 -7.70 8.36 -5.86
CA CYS A 25 -7.96 9.39 -4.86
C CYS A 25 -7.10 10.63 -5.12
N GLY A 26 -5.81 10.47 -5.42
CA GLY A 26 -4.91 11.54 -5.84
C GLY A 26 -5.36 12.27 -7.12
N MET A 27 -5.86 11.53 -8.12
CA MET A 27 -6.43 12.11 -9.35
C MET A 27 -7.65 13.00 -9.08
N ILE A 28 -8.45 12.70 -8.06
CA ILE A 28 -9.58 13.54 -7.66
C ILE A 28 -9.10 14.67 -6.75
N ARG A 29 -8.21 14.35 -5.81
CA ARG A 29 -7.73 15.27 -4.78
C ARG A 29 -6.99 16.45 -5.38
N VAL A 30 -6.03 16.22 -6.27
CA VAL A 30 -5.14 17.28 -6.80
C VAL A 30 -5.90 18.35 -7.58
N PRO A 31 -6.77 18.04 -8.56
CA PRO A 31 -7.47 19.07 -9.33
C PRO A 31 -8.70 19.67 -8.64
N PHE A 32 -9.41 18.92 -7.77
CA PHE A 32 -10.69 19.37 -7.22
C PHE A 32 -10.63 19.73 -5.73
N ILE A 33 -10.04 18.88 -4.90
CA ILE A 33 -10.10 19.04 -3.43
C ILE A 33 -9.01 20.00 -2.93
N GLN A 34 -7.81 19.90 -3.49
CA GLN A 34 -6.66 20.72 -3.15
C GLN A 34 -6.91 22.23 -3.34
N PRO A 35 -7.50 22.74 -4.45
CA PRO A 35 -7.81 24.17 -4.57
C PRO A 35 -8.92 24.66 -3.62
N MET A 36 -9.76 23.76 -3.09
CA MET A 36 -10.87 24.13 -2.19
C MET A 36 -10.48 24.14 -0.72
N LEU A 37 -9.70 23.15 -0.27
CA LEU A 37 -9.37 22.92 1.14
C LEU A 37 -7.90 23.20 1.49
N GLY A 38 -7.06 23.41 0.46
CA GLY A 38 -5.61 23.50 0.59
C GLY A 38 -4.92 22.14 0.71
N ASP A 39 -3.61 22.13 0.48
CA ASP A 39 -2.79 20.92 0.36
C ASP A 39 -2.89 20.00 1.58
N ARG A 40 -2.74 20.55 2.79
CA ARG A 40 -2.69 19.76 4.03
C ARG A 40 -4.03 19.10 4.36
N GLN A 41 -5.14 19.85 4.28
CA GLN A 41 -6.44 19.31 4.65
C GLN A 41 -6.93 18.27 3.63
N ALA A 42 -6.67 18.52 2.34
CA ALA A 42 -7.01 17.58 1.28
C ALA A 42 -6.27 16.25 1.45
N GLN A 43 -4.98 16.29 1.80
CA GLN A 43 -4.20 15.06 2.06
C GLN A 43 -4.69 14.31 3.29
N LEU A 44 -5.00 15.02 4.39
CA LEU A 44 -5.51 14.38 5.61
C LEU A 44 -6.89 13.73 5.41
N LEU A 45 -7.73 14.29 4.53
CA LEU A 45 -9.03 13.70 4.17
C LEU A 45 -8.87 12.38 3.41
N GLU A 46 -7.81 12.23 2.62
CA GLU A 46 -7.51 11.01 1.88
C GLU A 46 -7.02 9.87 2.78
N MET A 47 -6.30 10.18 3.88
CA MET A 47 -5.75 9.19 4.81
C MET A 47 -6.78 8.16 5.35
N PRO A 48 -7.97 8.55 5.86
CA PRO A 48 -8.97 7.58 6.32
C PRO A 48 -9.55 6.72 5.18
N ILE A 49 -9.69 7.29 3.97
CA ILE A 49 -10.15 6.55 2.79
C ILE A 49 -9.10 5.49 2.41
N MET A 50 -7.83 5.89 2.43
CA MET A 50 -6.71 5.02 2.17
C MET A 50 -6.60 3.90 3.20
N PHE A 51 -6.77 4.20 4.49
CA PHE A 51 -6.79 3.17 5.53
C PHE A 51 -7.87 2.11 5.28
N LEU A 52 -9.08 2.53 4.91
CA LEU A 52 -10.18 1.61 4.59
C LEU A 52 -9.83 0.75 3.35
N ALA A 53 -9.23 1.35 2.32
CA ALA A 53 -8.80 0.62 1.13
C ALA A 53 -7.70 -0.41 1.45
N MET A 54 -6.73 -0.04 2.29
CA MET A 54 -5.68 -0.96 2.76
C MET A 54 -6.27 -2.12 3.54
N TRP A 55 -7.14 -1.85 4.52
CA TRP A 55 -7.78 -2.91 5.32
C TRP A 55 -8.59 -3.86 4.43
N ARG A 56 -9.43 -3.31 3.54
CA ARG A 56 -10.28 -4.15 2.68
C ARG A 56 -9.46 -4.99 1.71
N SER A 57 -8.36 -4.45 1.20
CA SER A 57 -7.40 -5.19 0.37
C SER A 57 -6.66 -6.26 1.16
N ALA A 58 -6.23 -5.98 2.40
CA ALA A 58 -5.57 -6.94 3.26
C ALA A 58 -6.50 -8.12 3.59
N ARG A 59 -7.76 -7.84 3.95
CA ARG A 59 -8.79 -8.88 4.15
C ARG A 59 -8.99 -9.74 2.91
N PHE A 60 -9.18 -9.12 1.75
CA PHE A 60 -9.34 -9.86 0.49
C PHE A 60 -8.16 -10.81 0.22
N ILE A 61 -6.92 -10.38 0.47
CA ILE A 61 -5.73 -11.21 0.24
C ILE A 61 -5.60 -12.32 1.28
N VAL A 62 -5.85 -12.03 2.56
CA VAL A 62 -5.85 -13.05 3.62
C VAL A 62 -6.93 -14.10 3.35
N ASP A 63 -8.15 -13.67 3.02
CA ASP A 63 -9.26 -14.56 2.66
C ASP A 63 -8.94 -15.37 1.40
N SER A 64 -8.30 -14.76 0.40
CA SER A 64 -7.88 -15.48 -0.82
C SER A 64 -6.79 -16.50 -0.55
N LEU A 65 -5.92 -16.28 0.44
CA LEU A 65 -4.89 -17.24 0.84
C LEU A 65 -5.48 -18.37 1.71
N HIS A 66 -6.44 -18.07 2.60
CA HIS A 66 -7.14 -19.06 3.40
C HIS A 66 -8.09 -19.95 2.58
N ASN A 67 -8.85 -19.36 1.66
CA ASN A 67 -9.85 -20.08 0.86
C ASN A 67 -9.28 -20.66 -0.45
N GLY A 68 -8.10 -20.20 -0.88
CA GLY A 68 -7.51 -20.52 -2.19
C GLY A 68 -6.62 -21.76 -2.25
N GLU A 69 -6.40 -22.47 -1.14
CA GLU A 69 -5.63 -23.73 -1.12
C GLU A 69 -6.46 -24.98 -1.46
N GLN A 70 -7.46 -24.86 -2.35
CA GLN A 70 -8.28 -26.01 -2.76
C GLN A 70 -7.54 -26.98 -3.72
N GLU A 71 -6.26 -26.77 -4.10
CA GLU A 71 -5.63 -27.71 -5.04
C GLU A 71 -4.13 -28.00 -4.95
N GLN A 72 -3.33 -27.49 -4.00
CA GLN A 72 -1.93 -27.96 -3.90
C GLN A 72 -1.23 -27.70 -2.56
N GLU A 73 -1.11 -28.79 -1.80
CA GLU A 73 -0.03 -29.17 -0.87
C GLU A 73 0.39 -28.26 0.31
N THR A 74 -0.14 -28.63 1.50
CA THR A 74 0.62 -29.03 2.72
C THR A 74 1.54 -28.05 3.44
N VAL A 75 1.36 -26.72 3.32
CA VAL A 75 2.00 -25.79 4.27
C VAL A 75 0.98 -24.83 4.85
N LYS A 76 0.52 -25.14 6.07
CA LYS A 76 -0.33 -24.27 6.88
C LYS A 76 0.23 -22.83 6.82
N PRO A 77 -0.54 -21.82 6.36
CA PRO A 77 -0.02 -20.48 6.17
C PRO A 77 0.51 -19.95 7.50
N SER A 78 1.84 -19.84 7.60
CA SER A 78 2.50 -19.33 8.80
C SER A 78 2.34 -17.82 8.88
N MET A 79 2.33 -17.29 10.10
CA MET A 79 2.33 -15.85 10.34
C MET A 79 3.43 -15.11 9.55
N LEU A 80 4.56 -15.80 9.33
CA LEU A 80 5.69 -15.32 8.54
C LEU A 80 5.34 -15.03 7.07
N ASN A 81 4.41 -15.79 6.47
CA ASN A 81 4.00 -15.59 5.08
C ASN A 81 3.25 -14.26 4.93
N PHE A 82 2.34 -13.94 5.85
CA PHE A 82 1.60 -12.67 5.83
C PHE A 82 2.50 -11.47 6.12
N VAL A 83 3.48 -11.62 7.02
CA VAL A 83 4.51 -10.59 7.23
C VAL A 83 5.35 -10.38 5.97
N ALA A 84 5.75 -11.46 5.29
CA ALA A 84 6.50 -11.37 4.04
C ALA A 84 5.68 -10.68 2.93
N VAL A 85 4.38 -10.99 2.82
CA VAL A 85 3.46 -10.30 1.89
C VAL A 85 3.40 -8.80 2.18
N GLY A 86 3.26 -8.42 3.46
CA GLY A 86 3.21 -7.02 3.88
C GLY A 86 4.51 -6.25 3.59
N LEU A 87 5.66 -6.83 3.92
CA LEU A 87 6.98 -6.22 3.68
C LEU A 87 7.33 -6.13 2.19
N LEU A 88 7.09 -7.19 1.42
CA LEU A 88 7.29 -7.16 -0.02
C LEU A 88 6.34 -6.16 -0.68
N GLY A 89 5.08 -6.14 -0.25
CA GLY A 89 4.11 -5.15 -0.70
C GLY A 89 4.55 -3.74 -0.37
N LEU A 90 5.19 -3.50 0.77
CA LEU A 90 5.72 -2.18 1.15
C LEU A 90 6.84 -1.75 0.21
N ILE A 91 7.79 -2.65 -0.08
CA ILE A 91 8.87 -2.38 -1.04
C ILE A 91 8.29 -2.06 -2.41
N GLN A 92 7.35 -2.86 -2.89
CA GLN A 92 6.67 -2.64 -4.16
C GLN A 92 5.94 -1.29 -4.17
N MET A 93 5.16 -0.98 -3.14
CA MET A 93 4.42 0.28 -3.01
C MET A 93 5.34 1.51 -3.06
N VAL A 94 6.38 1.52 -2.21
CA VAL A 94 7.34 2.64 -2.17
C VAL A 94 8.06 2.78 -3.50
N THR A 95 8.44 1.66 -4.13
CA THR A 95 9.08 1.67 -5.45
C THR A 95 8.15 2.25 -6.52
N THR A 96 6.88 1.86 -6.52
CA THR A 96 5.89 2.36 -7.48
C THR A 96 5.61 3.84 -7.29
N GLU A 97 5.38 4.30 -6.06
CA GLU A 97 5.14 5.73 -5.80
C GLU A 97 6.35 6.60 -6.12
N MET A 98 7.53 6.18 -5.66
CA MET A 98 8.78 6.89 -5.94
C MET A 98 9.07 6.90 -7.44
N GLY A 99 8.86 5.76 -8.12
CA GLY A 99 9.00 5.64 -9.57
C GLY A 99 8.08 6.60 -10.31
N LEU A 100 6.81 6.71 -9.90
CA LEU A 100 5.85 7.65 -10.47
C LEU A 100 6.29 9.10 -10.24
N TYR A 101 6.74 9.43 -9.03
CA TYR A 101 7.23 10.77 -8.69
C TYR A 101 8.42 11.19 -9.55
N LEU A 102 9.44 10.32 -9.64
CA LEU A 102 10.65 10.57 -10.43
C LEU A 102 10.33 10.62 -11.93
N TRP A 103 9.37 9.82 -12.40
CA TRP A 103 8.93 9.85 -13.79
C TRP A 103 8.22 11.17 -14.13
N MET A 104 7.32 11.65 -13.28
CA MET A 104 6.63 12.93 -13.48
C MET A 104 7.58 14.13 -13.41
N HIS A 105 8.57 14.09 -12.51
CA HIS A 105 9.55 15.17 -12.33
C HIS A 105 10.88 14.91 -13.06
N TRP A 106 10.87 14.02 -14.06
CA TRP A 106 12.09 13.66 -14.79
C TRP A 106 12.76 14.88 -15.43
N HIS A 107 11.97 15.85 -15.91
CA HIS A 107 12.46 17.09 -16.49
C HIS A 107 13.10 18.05 -15.47
N GLU A 108 12.76 17.91 -14.18
CA GLU A 108 13.26 18.78 -13.10
C GLU A 108 14.52 18.22 -12.43
N GLY A 109 14.93 16.99 -12.77
CA GLY A 109 16.12 16.34 -12.21
C GLY A 109 15.99 15.99 -10.72
N LYS A 110 14.76 15.85 -10.21
CA LYS A 110 14.51 15.53 -8.80
C LYS A 110 15.02 14.14 -8.45
N THR A 111 15.48 13.99 -7.20
CA THR A 111 16.05 12.77 -6.66
C THR A 111 15.17 12.14 -5.59
N PHE A 112 15.58 10.98 -5.08
CA PHE A 112 14.91 10.33 -3.94
C PHE A 112 14.88 11.22 -2.69
N ALA A 113 15.94 12.00 -2.44
CA ALA A 113 15.97 12.88 -1.28
C ALA A 113 14.86 13.95 -1.36
N ASP A 114 14.55 14.40 -2.57
CA ASP A 114 13.52 15.40 -2.82
C ASP A 114 12.12 14.80 -2.65
N TRP A 115 11.91 13.53 -3.00
CA TRP A 115 10.66 12.81 -2.71
C TRP A 115 10.33 12.78 -1.21
N VAL A 116 11.33 12.73 -0.33
CA VAL A 116 11.13 12.82 1.13
C VAL A 116 10.93 14.27 1.57
N ARG A 117 11.72 15.21 1.02
CA ARG A 117 11.74 16.62 1.44
C ARG A 117 10.53 17.43 0.99
N ASP A 118 9.98 17.11 -0.19
CA ASP A 118 8.84 17.84 -0.77
C ASP A 118 7.50 17.50 -0.09
N ARG A 119 7.50 16.54 0.85
CA ARG A 119 6.31 16.22 1.64
C ARG A 119 6.09 17.24 2.75
N ASP A 120 4.83 17.62 2.93
CA ASP A 120 4.39 18.39 4.10
C ASP A 120 4.79 17.69 5.40
N ALA A 121 5.30 18.43 6.38
CA ALA A 121 5.82 17.85 7.61
C ALA A 121 4.75 17.05 8.39
N VAL A 122 3.50 17.51 8.35
CA VAL A 122 2.41 16.85 9.07
C VAL A 122 1.83 15.71 8.23
N ALA A 123 1.37 15.98 7.02
CA ALA A 123 0.74 14.97 6.17
C ALA A 123 1.75 13.88 5.74
N GLY A 124 3.02 14.23 5.54
CA GLY A 124 4.10 13.30 5.28
C GLY A 124 4.35 12.35 6.44
N SER A 125 4.32 12.84 7.70
CA SER A 125 4.45 11.96 8.88
C SER A 125 3.32 10.93 8.96
N VAL A 126 2.08 11.34 8.67
CA VAL A 126 0.91 10.46 8.65
C VAL A 126 1.01 9.46 7.50
N PHE A 127 1.50 9.88 6.34
CA PHE A 127 1.78 9.01 5.21
C PHE A 127 2.77 7.90 5.57
N PHE A 128 3.90 8.23 6.21
CA PHE A 128 4.87 7.21 6.64
C PHE A 128 4.32 6.29 7.73
N ALA A 129 3.50 6.82 8.65
CA ALA A 129 2.79 5.99 9.64
C ALA A 129 1.82 5.01 8.94
N MET A 130 1.09 5.47 7.94
CA MET A 130 0.20 4.64 7.12
C MET A 130 0.95 3.55 6.35
N LEU A 131 2.16 3.81 5.87
CA LEU A 131 3.01 2.77 5.26
C LEU A 131 3.40 1.68 6.27
N GLY A 132 3.70 2.06 7.51
CA GLY A 132 3.94 1.09 8.61
C GLY A 132 2.70 0.23 8.88
N ILE A 133 1.53 0.86 8.95
CA ILE A 133 0.24 0.16 9.10
C ILE A 133 -0.02 -0.77 7.91
N TYR A 134 0.19 -0.30 6.68
CA TYR A 134 0.02 -1.06 5.46
C TYR A 134 0.84 -2.37 5.47
N ALA A 135 2.08 -2.32 5.94
CA ALA A 135 2.95 -3.48 6.05
C ALA A 135 2.50 -4.47 7.13
N ALA A 136 1.92 -3.97 8.23
CA ALA A 136 1.44 -4.79 9.34
C ALA A 136 0.04 -5.39 9.09
N LEU A 137 -0.79 -4.73 8.28
CA LEU A 137 -2.21 -5.08 8.11
C LEU A 137 -2.47 -6.53 7.68
N PRO A 138 -1.76 -7.11 6.69
CA PRO A 138 -1.97 -8.52 6.33
C PRO A 138 -1.74 -9.46 7.51
N ALA A 139 -0.77 -9.15 8.36
CA ALA A 139 -0.48 -9.94 9.55
C ALA A 139 -1.54 -9.78 10.64
N LEU A 140 -1.94 -8.54 10.93
CA LEU A 140 -2.97 -8.25 11.94
C LEU A 140 -4.31 -8.89 11.57
N VAL A 141 -4.71 -8.78 10.30
CA VAL A 141 -5.96 -9.36 9.80
C VAL A 141 -5.94 -10.88 9.86
N ALA A 142 -4.80 -11.52 9.54
CA ALA A 142 -4.68 -12.97 9.65
C ALA A 142 -4.79 -13.48 11.09
N GLN A 143 -4.31 -12.71 12.08
CA GLN A 143 -4.45 -13.06 13.50
C GLN A 143 -5.91 -13.05 13.98
N GLU A 144 -6.73 -12.12 13.50
CA GLU A 144 -8.16 -12.06 13.88
C GLU A 144 -8.98 -13.24 13.35
N GLN A 145 -8.45 -14.00 12.37
CA GLN A 145 -9.16 -15.11 11.73
C GLN A 145 -8.76 -16.50 12.27
N ILE A 146 -7.83 -16.57 13.22
CA ILE A 146 -7.34 -17.82 13.86
C ILE A 146 -8.03 -17.99 15.22
#